data_AF-A0A453SNS6-F1
#
_entry.id   AF-A0A453SNS6-F1
#
_cell.length_a   1.000
_cell.length_b   1.000
_cell.length_c   1.000
_cell.angle_alpha   90.00
_cell.angle_beta   90.00
_cell.angle_gamma   90.00
#
_symmetry.space_group_name_H-M   'P 1'
#
loop_
_entity.id
_entity.type
_entity.pdbx_description
1 polymer ?
#
loop_
_entity_poly.entity_id
_entity_poly.type
_entity_poly.pdbx_seq_one_letter_code
_entity_poly.pdbx_strand_id
1 'polypeptide(L)'
;METNISFVDSFDDPGPHGAGRYSEHMLPEIVKRDWRKGAQWFTVKRQHAVLILVDTLYYGKFKRYCKPGNEYHNCYSDEHYLPTLFNMVDPTGIANWSVTRVDWSEGKWHPKVYRAVDTSFELLKSIASIDESVHVTSNAKHEMQRRPCMWNGMKRPCYLFARKF
;
A
#
# COMPACT_ATOMS: atom_id res chain seq x y z
N MET A 1 -10.59 19.81 -8.90
CA MET A 1 -9.67 18.83 -9.55
C MET A 1 -10.22 17.47 -9.26
N GLU A 2 -10.80 16.83 -10.26
CA GLU A 2 -11.26 15.45 -10.15
C GLU A 2 -10.23 14.55 -10.82
N THR A 3 -9.98 13.39 -10.23
CA THR A 3 -9.16 12.34 -10.82
C THR A 3 -9.99 11.09 -10.93
N ASN A 4 -9.80 10.34 -12.01
CA ASN A 4 -10.54 9.10 -12.28
C ASN A 4 -9.78 7.85 -11.81
N ILE A 5 -8.77 8.03 -10.95
CA ILE A 5 -7.93 6.97 -10.41
C ILE A 5 -8.17 6.82 -8.91
N SER A 6 -7.98 5.61 -8.39
CA SER A 6 -7.93 5.38 -6.94
C SER A 6 -6.49 5.46 -6.44
N PHE A 7 -6.28 6.05 -5.27
CA PHE A 7 -4.98 6.10 -4.60
C PHE A 7 -4.86 4.92 -3.65
N VAL A 8 -4.56 3.76 -4.23
CA VAL A 8 -4.22 2.53 -3.52
C VAL A 8 -2.72 2.32 -3.75
N ASP A 9 -2.00 2.20 -2.64
CA ASP A 9 -0.58 1.85 -2.67
C ASP A 9 -0.43 0.38 -3.06
N SER A 10 0.46 0.09 -4.01
CA SER A 10 0.66 -1.26 -4.53
C SER A 10 2.04 -1.42 -5.13
N PHE A 11 2.85 -2.28 -4.53
CA PHE A 11 4.20 -2.58 -4.97
C PHE A 11 4.53 -4.06 -4.76
N ASP A 12 5.55 -4.51 -5.49
CA ASP A 12 6.12 -5.84 -5.33
C ASP A 12 7.28 -5.78 -4.34
N ASP A 13 7.17 -6.56 -3.27
CA ASP A 13 8.22 -6.72 -2.26
C ASP A 13 8.60 -8.20 -2.17
N PRO A 14 9.76 -8.62 -2.70
CA PRO A 14 10.18 -10.01 -2.70
C PRO A 14 10.61 -10.50 -1.30
N GLY A 15 10.68 -9.60 -0.31
CA GLY A 15 11.17 -9.91 1.03
C GLY A 15 10.14 -10.52 2.00
N PRO A 16 10.54 -10.73 3.26
CA PRO A 16 9.72 -11.36 4.30
C PRO A 16 8.45 -10.57 4.63
N HIS A 17 8.41 -9.26 4.37
CA HIS A 17 7.22 -8.45 4.63
C HIS A 17 6.25 -8.39 3.44
N GLY A 18 6.65 -8.90 2.27
CA GLY A 18 5.84 -8.96 1.05
C GLY A 18 5.53 -10.39 0.66
N ALA A 19 6.22 -10.91 -0.37
CA ALA A 19 6.06 -12.25 -0.91
C ALA A 19 6.36 -13.36 0.11
N GLY A 20 7.14 -13.08 1.16
CA GLY A 20 7.35 -14.01 2.28
C GLY A 20 6.08 -14.29 3.10
N ARG A 21 5.04 -13.46 2.97
CA ARG A 21 3.72 -13.66 3.61
C ARG A 21 2.69 -14.37 2.71
N TYR A 22 3.07 -14.71 1.48
CA TYR A 22 2.21 -15.44 0.56
C TYR A 22 2.01 -16.89 1.02
N SER A 23 0.79 -17.41 0.88
CA SER A 23 0.45 -18.80 1.18
C SER A 23 0.01 -19.53 -0.09
N GLU A 24 0.44 -20.78 -0.28
CA GLU A 24 -0.01 -21.61 -1.41
C GLU A 24 -1.52 -21.89 -1.38
N HIS A 25 -2.17 -21.75 -0.22
CA HIS A 25 -3.64 -21.82 -0.12
C HIS A 25 -4.37 -20.69 -0.86
N MET A 26 -3.65 -19.65 -1.30
CA MET A 26 -4.18 -18.60 -2.15
C MET A 26 -4.46 -19.07 -3.58
N LEU A 27 -3.81 -20.16 -4.02
CA LEU A 27 -4.07 -20.78 -5.32
C LEU A 27 -5.45 -21.47 -5.38
N PRO A 28 -6.02 -21.61 -6.59
CA PRO A 28 -5.55 -21.04 -7.87
C PRO A 28 -5.92 -19.56 -8.06
N GLU A 29 -6.78 -19.00 -7.21
CA GLU A 29 -7.41 -17.68 -7.42
C GLU A 29 -6.39 -16.54 -7.42
N ILE A 30 -5.37 -16.61 -6.57
CA ILE A 30 -4.31 -15.60 -6.49
C ILE A 30 -2.99 -16.32 -6.63
N VAL A 31 -2.34 -16.15 -7.79
CA VAL A 31 -0.99 -16.66 -8.01
C VAL A 31 0.05 -15.71 -7.43
N LYS A 32 1.19 -16.26 -7.02
CA LYS A 32 2.25 -15.50 -6.34
C LYS A 32 2.74 -14.25 -7.07
N ARG A 33 2.77 -14.25 -8.41
CA ARG A 33 3.19 -13.08 -9.22
C ARG A 33 2.28 -11.87 -9.08
N ASP A 34 1.02 -12.10 -8.72
CA ASP A 34 -0.01 -11.08 -8.58
C ASP A 34 -0.13 -10.56 -7.15
N TRP A 35 0.55 -11.22 -6.20
CA TRP A 35 0.63 -10.79 -4.81
C TRP A 35 1.32 -9.43 -4.70
N ARG A 36 0.69 -8.51 -3.98
CA ARG A 36 1.19 -7.15 -3.77
C ARG A 36 1.14 -6.78 -2.30
N LYS A 37 1.98 -5.81 -1.95
CA LYS A 37 1.97 -5.11 -0.67
C LYS A 37 1.57 -3.66 -0.89
N GLY A 38 0.96 -3.04 0.11
CA GLY A 38 0.62 -1.62 0.11
C GLY A 38 0.32 -1.09 1.51
N ALA A 39 -0.07 0.18 1.55
CA ALA A 39 -0.51 0.86 2.76
C ALA A 39 -1.91 0.44 3.20
N GLN A 40 -2.13 0.42 4.51
CA GLN A 40 -3.45 0.25 5.15
C GLN A 40 -4.43 1.39 4.82
N TRP A 41 -3.90 2.57 4.45
CA TRP A 41 -4.68 3.76 4.13
C TRP A 41 -4.80 3.93 2.62
N PHE A 42 -6.03 4.02 2.14
CA PHE A 42 -6.34 4.11 0.72
C PHE A 42 -7.47 5.12 0.47
N THR A 43 -7.57 5.57 -0.77
CA THR A 43 -8.73 6.32 -1.25
C THR A 43 -9.18 5.72 -2.57
N VAL A 44 -10.48 5.40 -2.68
CA VAL A 44 -11.03 4.71 -3.84
C VAL A 44 -12.19 5.48 -4.44
N LYS A 45 -12.29 5.45 -5.76
CA LYS A 45 -13.47 5.94 -6.48
C LYS A 45 -14.65 4.99 -6.26
N ARG A 46 -15.88 5.49 -6.46
CA ARG A 46 -17.13 4.74 -6.21
C ARG A 46 -17.14 3.35 -6.86
N GLN A 47 -16.68 3.24 -8.11
CA GLN A 47 -16.61 1.96 -8.81
C GLN A 47 -15.74 0.93 -8.08
N HIS A 48 -14.57 1.34 -7.58
CA HIS A 48 -13.67 0.46 -6.82
C HIS A 48 -14.26 0.10 -5.45
N ALA A 49 -14.97 1.03 -4.80
CA ALA A 49 -15.68 0.71 -3.56
C ALA A 49 -16.75 -0.38 -3.77
N VAL A 50 -17.50 -0.33 -4.88
CA VAL A 50 -18.46 -1.40 -5.23
C VAL A 50 -17.74 -2.72 -5.47
N LEU A 51 -16.62 -2.73 -6.19
CA LEU A 51 -15.82 -3.95 -6.41
C LEU A 51 -15.39 -4.58 -5.08
N ILE A 52 -14.93 -3.78 -4.11
CA ILE A 52 -14.56 -4.28 -2.78
C ILE A 52 -15.76 -4.88 -2.05
N LEU A 53 -16.92 -4.24 -2.12
CA LEU A 53 -18.13 -4.69 -1.41
C LEU A 53 -18.67 -6.01 -1.94
N VAL A 54 -18.56 -6.25 -3.25
CA VAL A 54 -19.08 -7.47 -3.88
C VAL A 54 -18.05 -8.59 -3.95
N ASP A 55 -16.78 -8.32 -3.66
CA ASP A 55 -15.74 -9.35 -3.68
C ASP A 55 -15.91 -10.32 -2.52
N THR A 56 -16.33 -11.53 -2.86
CA THR A 56 -16.44 -12.66 -1.95
C THR A 56 -15.39 -13.73 -2.21
N LEU A 57 -14.76 -13.71 -3.40
CA LEU A 57 -13.81 -14.71 -3.84
C LEU A 57 -12.42 -14.43 -3.27
N TYR A 58 -11.84 -13.27 -3.60
CA TYR A 58 -10.47 -12.95 -3.17
C TYR A 58 -10.48 -12.58 -1.68
N TYR A 59 -11.39 -11.72 -1.24
CA TYR A 59 -11.59 -11.45 0.18
C TYR A 59 -11.80 -12.74 0.99
N GLY A 60 -12.54 -13.72 0.44
CA GLY A 60 -12.74 -15.03 1.07
C GLY A 60 -11.43 -15.78 1.34
N LYS A 61 -10.47 -15.72 0.40
CA LYS A 61 -9.12 -16.27 0.59
C LYS A 61 -8.34 -15.54 1.67
N PHE A 62 -8.29 -14.20 1.60
CA PHE A 62 -7.61 -13.39 2.62
C PHE A 62 -8.19 -13.64 4.01
N LYS A 63 -9.51 -13.65 4.15
CA LYS A 63 -10.20 -13.92 5.42
C LYS A 63 -9.84 -15.29 6.02
N ARG A 64 -9.63 -16.31 5.19
CA ARG A 64 -9.33 -17.68 5.65
C ARG A 64 -7.85 -17.88 5.95
N TYR A 65 -6.97 -17.40 5.07
CA TYR A 65 -5.56 -17.80 5.02
C TYR A 65 -4.57 -16.66 5.31
N CYS A 66 -5.00 -15.39 5.25
CA CYS A 66 -4.13 -14.27 5.60
C CYS A 66 -4.33 -13.87 7.06
N LYS A 67 -3.62 -14.53 7.97
CA LYS A 67 -3.77 -14.35 9.42
C LYS A 67 -2.42 -14.13 10.11
N PRO A 68 -2.39 -13.49 11.29
CA PRO A 68 -1.22 -13.50 12.16
C PRO A 68 -0.88 -14.93 12.61
N GLY A 69 0.40 -15.21 12.84
CA GLY A 69 0.90 -16.50 13.30
C GLY A 69 1.81 -17.19 12.28
N ASN A 70 2.74 -18.01 12.78
CA ASN A 70 3.75 -18.68 11.97
C ASN A 70 3.14 -19.65 10.94
N GLU A 71 2.04 -20.33 11.30
CA GLU A 71 1.29 -21.22 10.40
C GLU A 71 0.75 -20.49 9.16
N TYR A 72 0.51 -19.19 9.27
CA TYR A 72 -0.08 -18.34 8.22
C TYR A 72 0.93 -17.33 7.66
N HIS A 73 2.22 -17.59 7.85
CA HIS A 73 3.31 -16.70 7.42
C HIS A 73 3.18 -15.26 7.93
N ASN A 74 2.50 -15.08 9.08
CA ASN A 74 2.14 -13.78 9.64
C ASN A 74 1.48 -12.84 8.60
N CYS A 75 0.59 -13.33 7.75
CA CYS A 75 -0.02 -12.52 6.70
C CYS A 75 -1.00 -11.48 7.26
N TYR A 76 -0.94 -10.25 6.73
CA TYR A 76 -1.78 -9.12 7.14
C TYR A 76 -2.66 -8.62 5.98
N SER A 77 -3.97 -8.89 6.07
CA SER A 77 -4.88 -8.63 4.94
C SER A 77 -5.04 -7.16 4.60
N ASP A 78 -4.92 -6.27 5.58
CA ASP A 78 -4.98 -4.82 5.42
C ASP A 78 -3.78 -4.24 4.64
N GLU A 79 -2.65 -4.94 4.58
CA GLU A 79 -1.48 -4.58 3.77
C GLU A 79 -1.45 -5.29 2.39
N HIS A 80 -2.24 -6.35 2.19
CA HIS A 80 -2.11 -7.21 1.01
C HIS A 80 -3.37 -7.37 0.17
N TYR A 81 -4.57 -7.29 0.75
CA TYR A 81 -5.82 -7.57 0.05
C TYR A 81 -6.09 -6.60 -1.09
N LEU A 82 -6.27 -5.31 -0.78
CA LEU A 82 -6.60 -4.30 -1.81
C LEU A 82 -5.50 -4.12 -2.85
N PRO A 83 -4.20 -4.06 -2.48
CA PRO A 83 -3.12 -3.97 -3.45
C PRO A 83 -3.13 -5.15 -4.44
N THR A 84 -3.36 -6.37 -3.94
CA THR A 84 -3.41 -7.60 -4.76
C THR A 84 -4.66 -7.62 -5.63
N LEU A 85 -5.84 -7.35 -5.06
CA LEU A 85 -7.11 -7.31 -5.80
C LEU A 85 -7.04 -6.34 -6.98
N PHE A 86 -6.62 -5.10 -6.75
CA PHE A 86 -6.59 -4.10 -7.82
C PHE A 86 -5.46 -4.33 -8.82
N ASN A 87 -4.33 -4.91 -8.41
CA ASN A 87 -3.29 -5.34 -9.36
C ASN A 87 -3.82 -6.41 -10.36
N MET A 88 -4.72 -7.29 -9.91
CA MET A 88 -5.32 -8.31 -10.77
C MET A 88 -6.49 -7.78 -11.61
N VAL A 89 -7.37 -6.96 -11.01
CA VAL A 89 -8.67 -6.61 -11.60
C VAL A 89 -8.65 -5.28 -12.36
N ASP A 90 -7.91 -4.28 -11.87
CA ASP A 90 -7.83 -2.95 -12.51
C ASP A 90 -6.48 -2.24 -12.22
N PRO A 91 -5.35 -2.76 -12.75
CA PRO A 91 -4.02 -2.23 -12.43
C PRO A 91 -3.77 -0.82 -12.97
N THR A 92 -4.54 -0.37 -13.97
CA THR A 92 -4.45 0.99 -14.53
C THR A 92 -5.42 1.96 -13.87
N GLY A 93 -6.42 1.46 -13.14
CA GLY A 93 -7.35 2.25 -12.33
C GLY A 93 -6.83 2.65 -10.94
N ILE A 94 -5.61 2.24 -10.57
CA ILE A 94 -4.95 2.64 -9.32
C ILE A 94 -3.62 3.35 -9.56
N ALA A 95 -3.27 4.24 -8.64
CA ALA A 95 -2.07 5.07 -8.73
C ALA A 95 -0.77 4.32 -8.36
N ASN A 96 -0.87 3.18 -7.66
CA ASN A 96 0.25 2.46 -7.04
C ASN A 96 1.00 3.28 -5.99
N TRP A 97 0.30 4.22 -5.34
CA TRP A 97 0.74 5.00 -4.18
C TRP A 97 -0.50 5.56 -3.45
N SER A 98 -0.34 5.95 -2.18
CA SER A 98 -1.41 6.49 -1.33
C SER A 98 -1.22 7.98 -1.02
N VAL A 99 -2.33 8.70 -0.87
CA VAL A 99 -2.34 10.13 -0.47
C VAL A 99 -2.02 10.35 1.01
N THR A 100 -1.72 9.30 1.77
CA THR A 100 -1.36 9.38 3.18
C THR A 100 0.15 9.17 3.37
N ARG A 101 0.86 10.19 3.84
CA ARG A 101 2.28 10.11 4.20
C ARG A 101 2.45 9.30 5.48
N VAL A 102 3.34 8.31 5.42
CA VAL A 102 3.77 7.50 6.54
C VAL A 102 5.31 7.50 6.59
N ASP A 103 5.89 7.67 7.78
CA ASP A 103 7.34 7.76 7.96
C ASP A 103 7.93 6.43 8.43
N TRP A 104 8.61 5.73 7.53
CA TRP A 104 9.26 4.45 7.81
C TRP A 104 10.76 4.56 8.08
N SER A 105 11.29 5.79 8.26
CA SER A 105 12.73 6.02 8.46
C SER A 105 13.33 5.28 9.67
N GLU A 106 12.52 4.92 10.67
CA GLU A 106 12.96 4.18 11.86
C GLU A 106 13.10 2.67 11.64
N GLY A 107 12.61 2.12 10.52
CA GLY A 107 12.72 0.68 10.20
C GLY A 107 12.02 -0.27 11.17
N LYS A 108 11.10 0.24 12.00
CA LYS A 108 10.32 -0.55 12.97
C LYS A 108 9.11 -1.22 12.31
N TRP A 109 8.44 -2.10 13.06
CA TRP A 109 7.15 -2.71 12.68
C TRP A 109 6.02 -1.70 12.50
N HIS A 110 6.17 -0.52 13.08
CA HIS A 110 5.24 0.60 12.96
C HIS A 110 6.00 1.84 12.52
N PRO A 111 5.36 2.73 11.76
CA PRO A 111 6.00 3.96 11.32
C PRO A 111 6.23 4.91 12.49
N LYS A 112 7.10 5.90 12.29
CA LYS A 112 7.37 6.96 13.25
C LYS A 112 6.08 7.66 13.66
N VAL A 113 6.01 7.92 14.95
CA VAL A 113 4.93 8.61 15.66
C VAL A 113 5.34 10.07 15.82
N TYR A 114 4.55 11.01 15.31
CA TYR A 114 4.81 12.45 15.42
C TYR A 114 4.10 13.03 16.65
N ARG A 115 4.88 13.47 17.63
CA ARG A 115 4.36 14.18 18.80
C ARG A 115 4.14 15.66 18.48
N ALA A 116 3.52 16.37 19.41
CA ALA A 116 3.34 17.83 19.31
C ALA A 116 4.69 18.56 19.07
N VAL A 117 5.76 18.12 19.74
CA VAL A 117 7.11 18.67 19.59
C VAL A 117 7.74 18.41 18.21
N ASP A 118 7.29 17.37 17.52
CA ASP A 118 7.76 17.04 16.16
C ASP A 118 7.00 17.84 15.09
N THR A 119 5.89 18.48 15.44
CA THR A 119 5.02 19.17 14.48
C THR A 119 5.48 20.62 14.30
N SER A 120 6.15 20.91 13.18
CA SER A 120 6.58 22.25 12.82
C SER A 120 6.07 22.67 11.43
N PHE A 121 6.10 23.97 11.14
CA PHE A 121 5.75 24.49 9.82
C PHE A 121 6.66 23.93 8.72
N GLU A 122 7.95 23.75 9.04
CA GLU A 122 8.96 23.19 8.15
C GLU A 122 8.66 21.72 7.82
N LEU A 123 8.23 20.93 8.81
CA LEU A 123 7.80 19.54 8.59
C LEU A 123 6.59 19.50 7.64
N LEU A 124 5.58 20.32 7.88
CA LEU A 124 4.38 20.36 7.03
C LEU A 124 4.72 20.80 5.60
N LYS A 125 5.57 21.81 5.43
CA LYS A 125 6.06 22.27 4.13
C LYS A 125 6.87 21.18 3.41
N SER A 126 7.70 20.45 4.15
CA SER A 126 8.45 19.32 3.64
C SER A 126 7.51 18.23 3.11
N ILE A 127 6.55 17.77 3.91
CA ILE A 127 5.57 16.74 3.50
C ILE A 127 4.76 17.20 2.27
N ALA A 128 4.30 18.45 2.26
CA ALA A 128 3.54 19.03 1.15
C ALA A 128 4.35 19.21 -0.15
N SER A 129 5.68 19.10 -0.08
CA SER A 129 6.56 19.19 -1.24
C SER A 129 6.96 17.84 -1.83
N ILE A 130 6.64 16.72 -1.16
CA ILE A 130 7.04 15.39 -1.63
C ILE A 130 6.19 15.01 -2.85
N ASP A 131 6.85 14.80 -3.99
CA ASP A 131 6.22 14.48 -5.27
C ASP A 131 6.64 13.09 -5.83
N GLU A 132 7.27 12.28 -4.98
CA GLU A 132 7.65 10.89 -5.23
C GLU A 132 7.26 9.98 -4.06
N SER A 133 6.62 8.85 -4.38
CA SER A 133 6.42 7.75 -3.43
C SER A 133 7.66 6.86 -3.43
N VAL A 134 8.10 6.47 -2.24
CA VAL A 134 9.30 5.65 -2.04
C VAL A 134 8.94 4.40 -1.26
N HIS A 135 9.34 3.25 -1.80
CA HIS A 135 9.24 1.95 -1.13
C HIS A 135 10.63 1.33 -1.04
N VAL A 136 10.93 0.69 0.06
CA VAL A 136 12.18 -0.06 0.24
C VAL A 136 11.80 -1.52 0.42
N THR A 137 12.38 -2.40 -0.40
CA THR A 137 12.10 -3.84 -0.30
C THR A 137 12.60 -4.38 1.03
N SER A 138 11.90 -5.39 1.56
CA SER A 138 12.24 -5.97 2.86
C SER A 138 13.29 -7.09 2.78
N ASN A 139 13.72 -7.47 1.57
CA ASN A 139 14.80 -8.42 1.37
C ASN A 139 16.17 -7.81 1.71
N ALA A 140 17.20 -8.66 1.81
CA ALA A 140 18.56 -8.25 2.19
C ALA A 140 19.19 -7.17 1.30
N LYS A 141 18.65 -6.95 0.08
CA LYS A 141 19.16 -5.94 -0.84
C LYS A 141 18.65 -4.53 -0.53
N HIS A 142 17.54 -4.38 0.18
CA HIS A 142 16.91 -3.09 0.51
C HIS A 142 16.82 -2.15 -0.69
N GLU A 143 16.32 -2.67 -1.82
CA GLU A 143 16.20 -1.92 -3.06
C GLU A 143 15.15 -0.82 -2.90
N MET A 144 15.54 0.41 -3.24
CA MET A 144 14.66 1.57 -3.18
C MET A 144 13.92 1.73 -4.51
N GLN A 145 12.61 1.56 -4.47
CA GLN A 145 11.69 1.83 -5.57
C GLN A 145 11.15 3.25 -5.43
N ARG A 146 11.30 4.07 -6.47
CA ARG A 146 10.78 5.44 -6.52
C ARG A 146 9.74 5.57 -7.62
N ARG A 147 8.63 6.22 -7.31
CA ARG A 147 7.55 6.46 -8.28
C ARG A 147 7.11 7.92 -8.21
N PRO A 148 7.13 8.67 -9.33
CA PRO A 148 6.59 10.01 -9.35
C PRO A 148 5.07 9.98 -9.10
N CYS A 149 4.58 10.91 -8.29
CA CYS A 149 3.17 11.04 -7.98
C CYS A 149 2.47 11.81 -9.09
N MET A 150 1.85 11.06 -10.00
CA MET A 150 1.19 11.60 -11.17
C MET A 150 -0.31 11.78 -10.91
N TRP A 151 -0.81 12.98 -11.20
CA TRP A 151 -2.22 13.34 -11.16
C TRP A 151 -2.62 13.78 -12.56
N ASN A 152 -3.48 12.99 -13.22
CA ASN A 152 -3.92 13.25 -14.59
C ASN A 152 -2.76 13.55 -15.56
N GLY A 153 -1.65 12.82 -15.44
CA GLY A 153 -0.47 12.98 -16.29
C GLY A 153 0.52 14.07 -15.87
N MET A 154 0.25 14.80 -14.78
CA MET A 154 1.16 15.83 -14.25
C MET A 154 1.77 15.40 -12.92
N LYS A 155 3.07 15.65 -12.73
CA LYS A 155 3.72 15.48 -11.41
C LYS A 155 3.11 16.48 -10.41
N ARG A 156 2.72 16.00 -9.24
CA ARG A 156 2.15 16.79 -8.14
C ARG A 156 2.61 16.21 -6.80
N PRO A 157 2.49 16.98 -5.70
CA PRO A 157 2.67 16.42 -4.37
C PRO A 157 1.81 15.16 -4.16
N CYS A 158 2.40 14.15 -3.52
CA CYS A 158 1.73 12.88 -3.25
C CYS A 158 0.66 13.07 -2.18
N TYR A 159 1.02 13.70 -1.07
CA TYR A 159 0.30 13.49 0.18
C TYR A 159 -0.67 14.63 0.51
N LEU A 160 -1.92 14.24 0.82
CA LEU A 160 -2.95 15.12 1.38
C LEU A 160 -3.04 14.96 2.90
N PHE A 161 -2.71 13.77 3.40
CA PHE A 161 -2.78 13.43 4.82
C PHE A 161 -1.42 12.95 5.30
N ALA A 162 -1.15 13.11 6.59
CA ALA A 162 0.03 12.55 7.25
C ALA A 162 -0.39 11.85 8.54
N ARG A 163 0.21 10.68 8.78
CA ARG A 163 -0.06 9.86 9.95
C ARG A 163 0.59 10.49 11.20
N LYS A 164 -0.20 11.07 12.11
CA LYS A 164 0.29 11.75 13.32
C LYS A 164 0.66 10.78 14.47
N PHE A 165 -0.31 10.02 14.98
CA PHE A 165 -0.24 9.12 16.16
C PHE A 165 0.29 9.75 17.45
#